data_AF-A0A0A2C606-F1
#
_entry.id   AF-A0A0A2C606-F1
#
_cell.length_a   1.000
_cell.length_b   1.000
_cell.length_c   1.000
_cell.angle_alpha   90.00
_cell.angle_beta   90.00
_cell.angle_gamma   90.00
#
_symmetry.space_group_name_H-M   'P 1'
#
loop_
_entity.id
_entity.type
_entity.pdbx_description
1 polymer ?
#
loop_
_entity_poly.entity_id
_entity_poly.type
_entity_poly.pdbx_seq_one_letter_code
_entity_poly.pdbx_strand_id
1 'polypeptide(L)'
;MANSERKKGIGAAARVTALASSVMDLHVRIALQEMDREKRRLISGVIFLATGGVLMLFALVGSELILGYWLRDLLEIDNKSTILILVFLNLVLAGMSLRIGGYLAKGPYLPETLEGIAKTTKAVLGKN
;
A
#
# COMPACT_ATOMS: atom_id res chain seq x y z
N MET A 1 -56.52 38.01 -0.69
CA MET A 1 -55.08 38.26 -0.98
C MET A 1 -54.10 37.29 -0.30
N ALA A 2 -54.53 36.29 0.50
CA ALA A 2 -53.62 35.39 1.23
C ALA A 2 -53.11 34.15 0.45
N ASN A 3 -53.63 33.86 -0.75
CA ASN A 3 -53.33 32.61 -1.48
C ASN A 3 -52.08 32.68 -2.38
N SER A 4 -51.61 33.88 -2.73
CA SER A 4 -50.40 34.09 -3.56
C SER A 4 -49.09 33.95 -2.76
N GLU A 5 -49.10 34.33 -1.49
CA GLU A 5 -47.97 34.23 -0.56
C GLU A 5 -47.61 32.75 -0.27
N ARG A 6 -48.60 31.88 -0.01
CA ARG A 6 -48.37 30.44 0.22
C ARG A 6 -47.76 29.71 -0.98
N LYS A 7 -48.13 30.06 -2.22
CA LYS A 7 -47.56 29.46 -3.44
C LYS A 7 -46.11 29.87 -3.68
N LYS A 8 -45.70 31.09 -3.29
CA LYS A 8 -44.31 31.56 -3.38
C LYS A 8 -43.39 30.87 -2.35
N GLY A 9 -43.85 30.67 -1.11
CA GLY A 9 -43.07 30.01 -0.06
C GLY A 9 -42.76 28.53 -0.33
N ILE A 10 -43.73 27.78 -0.88
CA ILE A 10 -43.54 26.37 -1.25
C ILE A 10 -42.52 26.24 -2.40
N GLY A 11 -42.52 27.17 -3.36
CA GLY A 11 -41.55 27.20 -4.46
C GLY A 11 -40.12 27.55 -4.01
N ALA A 12 -39.96 28.41 -2.99
CA ALA A 12 -38.66 28.72 -2.43
C ALA A 12 -38.08 27.53 -1.64
N ALA A 13 -38.87 26.89 -0.79
CA ALA A 13 -38.46 25.68 -0.07
C ALA A 13 -38.09 24.53 -1.03
N ALA A 14 -38.88 24.31 -2.09
CA ALA A 14 -38.56 23.30 -3.10
C ALA A 14 -37.24 23.57 -3.83
N ARG A 15 -36.91 24.84 -4.11
CA ARG A 15 -35.62 25.22 -4.70
C ARG A 15 -34.45 25.02 -3.76
N VAL A 16 -34.63 25.31 -2.46
CA VAL A 16 -33.60 25.07 -1.44
C VAL A 16 -33.36 23.57 -1.27
N THR A 17 -34.40 22.74 -1.24
CA THR A 17 -34.25 21.27 -1.18
C THR A 17 -33.61 20.72 -2.46
N ALA A 18 -33.96 21.25 -3.64
CA ALA A 18 -33.32 20.87 -4.90
C ALA A 18 -31.83 21.26 -4.93
N LEU A 19 -31.47 22.44 -4.41
CA LEU A 19 -30.08 22.87 -4.27
C LEU A 19 -29.32 21.99 -3.27
N ALA A 20 -29.91 21.69 -2.11
CA ALA A 20 -29.31 20.79 -1.13
C ALA A 20 -29.05 19.40 -1.71
N SER A 21 -30.01 18.84 -2.44
CA SER A 21 -29.86 17.57 -3.16
C SER A 21 -28.78 17.65 -4.25
N SER A 22 -28.69 18.77 -4.99
CA SER A 22 -27.69 18.96 -6.03
C SER A 22 -26.27 19.08 -5.47
N VAL A 23 -26.10 19.76 -4.34
CA VAL A 23 -24.80 19.88 -3.66
C VAL A 23 -24.35 18.52 -3.10
N MET A 24 -25.28 17.72 -2.57
CA MET A 24 -24.98 16.37 -2.11
C MET A 24 -24.52 15.46 -3.25
N ASP A 25 -25.24 15.47 -4.38
CA ASP A 25 -24.85 14.71 -5.58
C ASP A 25 -23.49 15.17 -6.13
N LEU A 26 -23.19 16.47 -6.08
CA LEU A 26 -21.89 17.01 -6.50
C LEU A 26 -20.74 16.52 -5.61
N HIS A 27 -20.88 16.56 -4.29
CA HIS A 27 -19.83 16.07 -3.37
C HIS A 27 -19.57 14.58 -3.57
N VAL A 28 -20.63 13.78 -3.78
CA VAL A 28 -20.49 12.34 -4.05
C VAL A 28 -19.76 12.11 -5.37
N ARG A 29 -20.10 12.84 -6.45
CA ARG A 29 -19.38 12.71 -7.73
C ARG A 29 -17.93 13.11 -7.63
N ILE A 30 -17.63 14.22 -6.94
CA ILE A 30 -16.25 14.67 -6.74
C ILE A 30 -15.46 13.60 -5.95
N ALA A 31 -16.03 13.08 -4.86
CA ALA A 31 -15.38 12.03 -4.07
C ALA A 31 -15.11 10.75 -4.89
N LEU A 32 -16.07 10.34 -5.73
CA LEU A 32 -15.89 9.19 -6.62
C LEU A 32 -14.81 9.44 -7.69
N GLN A 33 -14.76 10.66 -8.27
CA GLN A 33 -13.74 11.02 -9.25
C GLN A 33 -12.33 11.09 -8.64
N GLU A 34 -12.21 11.63 -7.42
CA GLU A 34 -10.94 11.64 -6.69
C GLU A 34 -10.49 10.22 -6.37
N MET A 35 -11.40 9.37 -5.88
CA MET A 35 -11.13 7.96 -5.62
C MET A 35 -10.68 7.21 -6.88
N ASP A 36 -11.36 7.40 -8.02
CA ASP A 36 -10.97 6.73 -9.28
C ASP A 36 -9.60 7.18 -9.78
N ARG A 37 -9.27 8.47 -9.60
CA ARG A 37 -7.95 9.01 -9.92
C ARG A 37 -6.87 8.44 -9.01
N GLU A 38 -7.13 8.37 -7.70
CA GLU A 38 -6.22 7.76 -6.74
C GLU A 38 -6.04 6.26 -6.98
N LYS A 39 -7.11 5.54 -7.29
CA LYS A 39 -7.07 4.12 -7.66
C LYS A 39 -6.17 3.89 -8.86
N ARG A 40 -6.29 4.69 -9.93
CA ARG A 40 -5.40 4.57 -11.10
C ARG A 40 -3.94 4.81 -10.74
N ARG A 41 -3.65 5.86 -9.94
CA ARG A 41 -2.29 6.15 -9.44
C ARG A 41 -1.76 4.99 -8.59
N LEU A 42 -2.60 4.40 -7.73
CA LEU A 42 -2.24 3.29 -6.86
C LEU A 42 -1.95 2.03 -7.68
N ILE A 43 -2.78 1.71 -8.67
CA ILE A 43 -2.57 0.55 -9.56
C ILE A 43 -1.24 0.69 -10.31
N SER A 44 -1.00 1.84 -10.98
CA SER A 44 0.24 2.03 -11.71
C SER A 44 1.46 2.08 -10.79
N GLY A 45 1.33 2.70 -9.61
CA GLY A 45 2.37 2.77 -8.60
C GLY A 45 2.76 1.37 -8.08
N VAL A 46 1.77 0.54 -7.73
CA VAL A 46 2.00 -0.84 -7.26
C VAL A 46 2.64 -1.69 -8.35
N ILE A 47 2.18 -1.60 -9.60
CA ILE A 47 2.78 -2.35 -10.71
C ILE A 47 4.25 -1.97 -10.90
N PHE A 48 4.57 -0.67 -10.92
CA PHE A 48 5.95 -0.22 -11.11
C PHE A 48 6.84 -0.58 -9.92
N LEU A 49 6.33 -0.46 -8.69
CA LEU A 49 7.04 -0.91 -7.48
C LEU A 49 7.28 -2.42 -7.46
N ALA A 50 6.31 -3.23 -7.90
CA ALA A 50 6.47 -4.68 -7.98
C ALA A 50 7.53 -5.05 -9.03
N THR A 51 7.46 -4.48 -10.23
CA THR A 51 8.45 -4.72 -11.29
C THR A 51 9.85 -4.28 -10.86
N GLY A 52 9.98 -3.08 -10.30
CA GLY A 52 11.25 -2.58 -9.78
C GLY A 52 11.80 -3.45 -8.65
N GLY A 53 10.93 -3.90 -7.73
CA GLY A 53 11.30 -4.81 -6.65
C GLY A 53 11.81 -6.16 -7.16
N VAL A 54 11.15 -6.75 -8.15
CA VAL A 54 11.61 -8.00 -8.78
C VAL A 54 12.97 -7.81 -9.45
N LEU A 55 13.16 -6.74 -10.23
CA LEU A 55 14.45 -6.43 -10.84
C LEU A 55 15.55 -6.20 -9.79
N MET A 56 15.21 -5.54 -8.67
CA MET A 56 16.13 -5.33 -7.57
C MET A 56 16.54 -6.65 -6.90
N LEU A 57 15.63 -7.62 -6.77
CA LEU A 57 15.97 -8.96 -6.27
C LEU A 57 16.93 -9.70 -7.22
N PHE A 58 16.70 -9.65 -8.53
CA PHE A 58 17.63 -10.24 -9.50
C PHE A 58 19.01 -9.58 -9.43
N ALA A 59 19.06 -8.25 -9.34
CA ALA A 59 20.30 -7.50 -9.18
C ALA A 59 21.03 -7.87 -7.88
N LEU A 60 20.29 -8.04 -6.77
CA LEU A 60 20.83 -8.44 -5.48
C LEU A 60 21.48 -9.84 -5.55
N VAL A 61 20.77 -10.82 -6.13
CA VAL A 61 21.32 -12.18 -6.33
C VAL A 61 22.59 -12.13 -7.17
N GLY A 62 22.59 -11.39 -8.28
CA GLY A 62 23.79 -11.22 -9.11
C GLY A 62 24.96 -10.57 -8.35
N SER A 63 24.67 -9.55 -7.55
CA SER A 63 25.66 -8.86 -6.73
C SER A 63 26.24 -9.77 -5.65
N GLU A 64 25.44 -10.63 -5.02
CA GLU A 64 25.93 -11.58 -4.02
C GLU A 64 26.88 -12.62 -4.61
N LEU A 65 26.59 -13.12 -5.82
CA LEU A 65 27.47 -14.04 -6.53
C LEU A 65 28.84 -13.39 -6.79
N ILE A 66 28.84 -12.17 -7.35
CA ILE A 66 30.07 -11.41 -7.61
C ILE A 66 30.83 -11.12 -6.31
N LEU A 67 30.11 -10.69 -5.26
CA LEU A 67 30.70 -10.41 -3.95
C LEU A 67 31.34 -11.67 -3.36
N GLY A 68 30.70 -12.83 -3.49
CA GLY A 68 31.24 -14.11 -3.04
C GLY A 68 32.54 -14.48 -3.74
N TYR A 69 32.61 -14.39 -5.07
CA TYR A 69 33.84 -14.63 -5.80
C TYR A 69 34.93 -13.63 -5.43
N TRP A 70 34.59 -12.35 -5.32
CA TRP A 70 35.53 -11.30 -4.94
C TRP A 70 36.08 -11.51 -3.53
N LEU A 71 35.24 -11.87 -2.56
CA LEU A 71 35.64 -12.14 -1.18
C LEU A 71 36.56 -13.37 -1.10
N ARG A 72 36.22 -14.42 -1.86
CA ARG A 72 37.04 -15.63 -1.98
C ARG A 72 38.45 -15.29 -2.47
N ASP A 73 38.55 -14.52 -3.55
CA ASP A 73 39.84 -14.18 -4.17
C ASP A 73 40.65 -13.21 -3.30
N LEU A 74 39.99 -12.32 -2.56
CA LEU A 74 40.65 -11.37 -1.65
C LEU A 74 41.24 -12.05 -0.41
N LEU A 75 40.54 -13.04 0.15
CA LEU A 75 40.91 -13.70 1.42
C LEU A 75 41.57 -15.08 1.21
N GLU A 76 41.69 -15.53 -0.04
CA GLU A 76 42.22 -16.85 -0.43
C GLU A 76 41.55 -18.03 0.32
N ILE A 77 40.26 -17.89 0.64
CA ILE A 77 39.48 -18.86 1.41
C ILE A 77 38.78 -19.90 0.52
N ASP A 78 38.49 -21.07 1.09
CA ASP A 78 37.75 -22.13 0.40
C ASP A 78 36.27 -21.75 0.16
N ASN A 79 35.67 -22.33 -0.89
CA ASN A 79 34.30 -22.01 -1.32
C ASN A 79 33.27 -22.21 -0.20
N LYS A 80 33.47 -23.26 0.63
CA LYS A 80 32.58 -23.56 1.76
C LYS A 80 32.60 -22.42 2.79
N SER A 81 33.78 -21.90 3.11
CA SER A 81 33.95 -20.82 4.06
C SER A 81 33.35 -19.51 3.54
N THR A 82 33.55 -19.19 2.25
CA THR A 82 32.95 -17.99 1.63
C THR A 82 31.43 -18.01 1.67
N ILE A 83 30.81 -19.14 1.31
CA ILE A 83 29.36 -19.30 1.35
C ILE A 83 28.86 -19.17 2.80
N LEU A 84 29.56 -19.77 3.77
CA LEU A 84 29.19 -19.68 5.18
C LEU A 84 29.21 -18.24 5.69
N ILE A 85 30.22 -17.45 5.31
CA ILE A 85 30.32 -16.02 5.63
C ILE A 85 29.15 -15.24 5.02
N LEU A 86 28.84 -15.47 3.74
CA LEU A 86 27.72 -14.81 3.06
C LEU A 86 26.37 -15.16 3.69
N VAL A 87 26.16 -16.43 4.04
CA VAL A 87 24.93 -16.88 4.73
C VAL A 87 24.79 -16.20 6.09
N PHE A 88 25.87 -16.14 6.86
CA PHE A 88 25.86 -15.49 8.16
C PHE A 88 25.53 -13.99 8.03
N LEU A 89 26.19 -13.30 7.09
CA LEU A 89 25.93 -11.88 6.81
C LEU A 89 24.48 -11.63 6.42
N ASN A 90 23.94 -12.46 5.53
CA ASN A 90 22.55 -12.38 5.10
C ASN A 90 21.55 -12.65 6.22
N LEU A 91 21.85 -13.60 7.11
CA LEU A 91 20.98 -13.90 8.24
C LEU A 91 20.90 -12.72 9.22
N VAL A 92 22.04 -12.06 9.47
CA VAL A 92 22.09 -10.86 10.31
C VAL A 92 21.31 -9.71 9.66
N LEU A 93 21.55 -9.45 8.38
CA LEU A 93 20.85 -8.41 7.62
C LEU A 93 19.35 -8.67 7.54
N ALA A 94 18.94 -9.93 7.33
CA ALA A 94 17.54 -10.34 7.33
C ALA A 94 16.91 -10.12 8.71
N GLY A 95 17.59 -10.53 9.79
CA GLY A 95 17.11 -10.32 11.16
C GLY A 95 16.91 -8.83 11.48
N MET A 96 17.86 -7.98 11.11
CA MET A 96 17.74 -6.52 11.26
C MET A 96 16.60 -5.95 10.42
N SER A 97 16.51 -6.35 9.15
CA SER A 97 15.47 -5.89 8.23
C SER A 97 14.06 -6.28 8.71
N LEU A 98 13.88 -7.50 9.22
CA LEU A 98 12.62 -7.95 9.78
C LEU A 98 12.25 -7.18 11.05
N ARG A 99 13.23 -6.88 11.92
CA ARG A 99 12.99 -6.10 13.14
C ARG A 99 12.59 -4.66 12.83
N ILE A 100 13.30 -4.02 11.92
CA ILE A 100 13.03 -2.64 11.48
C ILE A 100 11.70 -2.60 10.73
N GLY A 101 11.52 -3.45 9.72
CA GLY A 101 10.29 -3.54 8.94
C GLY A 101 9.06 -3.84 9.81
N GLY A 102 9.17 -4.78 10.76
CA GLY A 102 8.11 -5.10 11.70
C GLY A 102 7.78 -3.98 12.69
N TYR A 103 8.73 -3.09 12.97
CA TYR A 103 8.48 -1.87 13.75
C TYR A 103 7.77 -0.81 12.90
N LEU A 104 8.25 -0.54 11.68
CA LEU A 104 7.62 0.44 10.77
C LEU A 104 6.20 0.02 10.34
N ALA A 105 5.95 -1.28 10.25
CA ALA A 105 4.63 -1.82 9.93
C ALA A 105 3.61 -1.66 11.07
N LYS A 106 4.01 -1.23 12.27
CA LYS A 106 3.09 -0.89 13.36
C LYS A 106 2.59 0.55 13.20
N GLY A 107 1.71 0.77 12.22
CA GLY A 107 0.99 2.04 12.06
C GLY A 107 -0.22 2.15 13.02
N PRO A 108 -0.71 3.36 13.31
CA PRO A 108 -1.99 3.57 14.01
C PRO A 108 -3.15 3.25 13.07
N TYR A 109 -3.49 1.96 12.97
CA TYR A 109 -4.61 1.49 12.15
C TYR A 109 -5.93 1.63 12.93
N LEU A 110 -7.00 2.02 12.25
CA LEU A 110 -8.34 1.90 12.82
C LEU A 110 -8.65 0.41 13.09
N PRO A 111 -9.40 0.10 14.16
CA PRO A 111 -9.73 -1.28 14.51
C PRO A 111 -10.41 -2.04 13.37
N GLU A 112 -11.25 -1.37 12.58
CA GLU A 112 -11.90 -1.95 11.39
C GLU A 112 -10.90 -2.37 10.30
N THR A 113 -9.77 -1.66 10.16
CA THR A 113 -8.71 -2.00 9.19
C THR A 113 -7.91 -3.21 9.66
N LEU A 114 -7.66 -3.33 10.97
CA LEU A 114 -7.00 -4.50 11.55
C LEU A 114 -7.85 -5.76 11.40
N GLU A 115 -9.15 -5.67 11.63
CA GLU A 115 -10.08 -6.78 11.41
C GLU A 115 -10.17 -7.17 9.93
N GLY A 116 -10.23 -6.20 9.03
CA GLY A 116 -10.21 -6.43 7.58
C GLY A 116 -8.92 -7.12 7.11
N ILE A 117 -7.76 -6.65 7.57
CA ILE A 117 -6.45 -7.26 7.29
C ILE A 117 -6.39 -8.66 7.90
N ALA A 118 -6.85 -8.86 9.14
CA ALA A 118 -6.82 -10.16 9.79
C ALA A 118 -7.70 -11.18 9.06
N LYS A 119 -8.90 -10.79 8.63
CA LYS A 119 -9.83 -11.65 7.89
C LYS A 119 -9.27 -12.04 6.51
N THR A 120 -8.72 -11.08 5.77
CA THR A 120 -8.12 -11.34 4.46
C THR A 120 -6.83 -12.15 4.57
N THR A 121 -5.99 -11.86 5.57
CA THR A 121 -4.77 -12.63 5.85
C THR A 121 -5.10 -14.07 6.24
N LYS A 122 -6.08 -14.29 7.12
CA LYS A 122 -6.58 -15.64 7.46
C LYS A 122 -7.10 -16.41 6.25
N ALA A 123 -7.87 -15.74 5.39
CA ALA A 123 -8.40 -16.33 4.18
C ALA A 123 -7.29 -16.75 3.19
N VAL A 124 -6.25 -15.93 3.03
CA VAL A 124 -5.09 -16.23 2.18
C VAL A 124 -4.20 -17.33 2.78
N LEU A 125 -4.00 -17.34 4.10
CA LEU A 125 -3.22 -18.36 4.81
C LEU A 125 -4.00 -19.65 5.12
N GLY A 126 -5.28 -19.75 4.73
CA GLY A 126 -6.10 -20.94 4.95
C GLY A 126 -6.38 -21.27 6.41
N LYS A 127 -6.21 -20.31 7.33
CA LYS A 127 -6.48 -20.48 8.76
C LYS A 127 -7.85 -19.88 9.07
N ASN A 128 -8.88 -20.74 9.09
CA ASN A 128 -10.20 -20.41 9.63
C ASN A 128 -10.09 -20.11 11.14
#